data_AF-A0AAV1LX57-F1
#
_entry.id   AF-A0AAV1LX57-F1
#
_cell.length_a   1.000
_cell.length_b   1.000
_cell.length_c   1.000
_cell.angle_alpha   90.00
_cell.angle_beta   90.00
_cell.angle_gamma   90.00
#
_symmetry.space_group_name_H-M   'P 1'
#
loop_
_entity.id
_entity.type
_entity.pdbx_description
1 polymer ?
#
loop_
_entity_poly.entity_id
_entity_poly.type
_entity_poly.pdbx_seq_one_letter_code
_entity_poly.pdbx_strand_id
1 'polypeptide(L)'
;MKIKLFIKHIDEKKLDHFPNCKEAVEEAGINFHWKIDKMKDILIQLQSQFSDRFGDFEKVSSKLKVFANPFSCDIEEVPSNLQMNMIDLQSNDVLKSTFYELKDLVKFYGSLPSDFDELKKFAQQFITIFGSTYLCEQTFSIVNYRKNKCSSRLTDEHLRAILRIATTNMTANIQEIASQIQPQTSH
;
A
#
# COMPACT_ATOMS: atom_id res chain seq x y z
N MET A 1 -5.98 1.67 -14.67
CA MET A 1 -6.93 2.53 -15.43
C MET A 1 -6.26 3.42 -16.48
N LYS A 2 -5.08 4.03 -16.23
CA LYS A 2 -4.36 4.86 -17.23
C LYS A 2 -3.72 4.08 -18.39
N ILE A 3 -3.15 2.91 -18.15
CA ILE A 3 -2.48 2.10 -19.20
C ILE A 3 -3.46 1.72 -20.32
N LYS A 4 -4.70 1.32 -19.97
CA LYS A 4 -5.78 1.04 -20.94
C LYS A 4 -6.07 2.25 -21.84
N LEU A 5 -6.14 3.44 -21.25
CA LEU A 5 -6.35 4.69 -21.98
C LEU A 5 -5.18 4.98 -22.94
N PHE A 6 -3.95 4.77 -22.48
CA PHE A 6 -2.75 5.00 -23.28
C PHE A 6 -2.64 4.05 -24.48
N ILE A 7 -2.96 2.77 -24.30
CA ILE A 7 -3.04 1.81 -25.41
C ILE A 7 -4.09 2.25 -26.43
N LYS A 8 -5.28 2.64 -25.95
CA LYS A 8 -6.35 3.16 -26.82
C LYS A 8 -5.92 4.41 -27.59
N HIS A 9 -5.25 5.35 -26.92
CA HIS A 9 -4.77 6.59 -27.56
C HIS A 9 -3.70 6.31 -28.62
N ILE A 10 -2.83 5.33 -28.40
CA ILE A 10 -1.87 4.88 -29.41
C ILE A 10 -2.59 4.29 -30.63
N ASP A 11 -3.61 3.46 -30.42
CA ASP A 11 -4.42 2.89 -31.52
C ASP A 11 -5.14 3.96 -32.33
N GLU A 12 -5.63 5.01 -31.67
CA GLU A 12 -6.26 6.17 -32.31
C GLU A 12 -5.26 7.19 -32.90
N LYS A 13 -3.95 6.91 -32.82
CA LYS A 13 -2.86 7.83 -33.20
C LYS A 13 -2.90 9.18 -32.47
N LYS A 14 -3.53 9.22 -31.29
CA LYS A 14 -3.58 10.39 -30.40
C LYS A 14 -2.40 10.36 -29.46
N LEU A 15 -1.39 11.18 -29.75
CA LEU A 15 -0.16 11.25 -28.98
C LEU A 15 -0.14 12.40 -27.95
N ASP A 16 -1.31 12.88 -27.53
CA ASP A 16 -1.43 14.03 -26.60
C ASP A 16 -0.78 13.79 -25.23
N HIS A 17 -0.60 12.53 -24.83
CA HIS A 17 0.10 12.14 -23.60
C HIS A 17 1.56 11.71 -23.82
N PHE A 18 2.02 11.77 -25.07
CA PHE A 18 3.35 11.34 -25.50
C PHE A 18 4.01 12.44 -26.35
N PRO A 19 4.32 13.61 -25.76
CA PRO A 19 4.80 14.79 -26.50
C PRO A 19 6.06 14.49 -27.32
N ASN A 20 7.04 13.78 -26.75
CA ASN A 20 8.27 13.39 -27.45
C ASN A 20 7.99 12.42 -28.61
N CYS A 21 6.94 11.59 -28.49
CA CYS A 21 6.53 10.72 -29.58
C CYS A 21 5.85 11.52 -30.69
N LYS A 22 5.03 12.52 -30.33
CA LYS A 22 4.37 13.41 -31.28
C LYS A 22 5.39 14.19 -32.12
N GLU A 23 6.37 14.80 -31.46
CA GLU A 23 7.48 15.50 -32.12
C GLU A 23 8.28 14.56 -33.03
N ALA A 24 8.61 13.36 -32.55
CA ALA A 24 9.35 12.39 -33.36
C ALA A 24 8.54 11.78 -34.53
N VAL A 25 7.20 11.75 -34.49
CA VAL A 25 6.37 11.44 -35.66
C VAL A 25 6.50 12.54 -36.71
N GLU A 26 6.41 13.79 -36.26
CA GLU A 26 6.47 14.98 -37.12
C GLU A 26 7.84 15.07 -37.83
N GLU A 27 8.93 14.68 -37.16
CA GLU A 27 10.28 14.68 -37.72
C GLU A 27 10.63 13.44 -38.58
N ALA A 28 10.22 12.23 -38.16
CA ALA A 28 10.72 10.98 -38.74
C ALA A 28 9.76 10.26 -39.71
N GLY A 29 8.50 10.68 -39.81
CA GLY A 29 7.51 10.12 -40.73
C GLY A 29 7.31 8.60 -40.59
N ILE A 30 7.36 7.86 -41.71
CA ILE A 30 7.00 6.42 -41.81
C ILE A 30 7.81 5.52 -40.85
N ASN A 31 9.07 5.85 -40.58
CA ASN A 31 9.94 5.09 -39.67
C ASN A 31 9.46 5.12 -38.20
N PHE A 32 8.58 6.06 -37.85
CA PHE A 32 8.05 6.16 -36.50
C PHE A 32 6.98 5.08 -36.23
N HIS A 33 6.31 4.53 -37.25
CA HIS A 33 5.26 3.52 -37.07
C HIS A 33 5.75 2.28 -36.31
N TRP A 34 6.92 1.74 -36.68
CA TRP A 34 7.58 0.63 -35.96
C TRP A 34 7.85 0.94 -34.47
N LYS A 35 8.16 2.21 -34.14
CA LYS A 35 8.40 2.63 -32.75
C LYS A 35 7.10 2.71 -31.94
N ILE A 36 5.99 3.09 -32.58
CA ILE A 36 4.65 3.10 -31.97
C ILE A 36 4.20 1.68 -31.61
N ASP A 37 4.37 0.73 -32.52
CA ASP A 37 3.96 -0.66 -32.29
C ASP A 37 4.74 -1.28 -31.13
N LYS A 38 6.06 -1.07 -31.09
CA LYS A 38 6.89 -1.52 -29.96
C LYS A 38 6.46 -0.88 -28.63
N MET A 39 6.09 0.39 -28.64
CA MET A 39 5.60 1.07 -27.43
C MET A 39 4.26 0.49 -26.97
N LYS A 40 3.35 0.20 -27.91
CA LYS A 40 2.09 -0.48 -27.61
C LYS A 40 2.34 -1.84 -26.96
N ASP A 41 3.24 -2.64 -27.51
CA ASP A 41 3.61 -3.95 -26.94
C ASP A 41 4.11 -3.82 -25.50
N ILE A 42 4.96 -2.83 -25.22
CA ILE A 42 5.45 -2.56 -23.86
C ILE A 42 4.28 -2.21 -22.93
N LEU A 43 3.34 -1.38 -23.37
CA LEU A 43 2.18 -1.03 -22.54
C LEU A 43 1.24 -2.22 -22.29
N ILE A 44 1.06 -3.10 -23.28
CA ILE A 44 0.27 -4.33 -23.12
C ILE A 44 0.94 -5.26 -22.12
N GLN A 45 2.26 -5.47 -22.25
CA GLN A 45 3.02 -6.27 -21.29
C GLN A 45 2.93 -5.66 -19.88
N LEU A 46 3.11 -4.34 -19.75
CA LEU A 46 2.98 -3.65 -18.48
C LEU A 46 1.57 -3.82 -17.89
N GLN A 47 0.52 -3.72 -18.71
CA GLN A 47 -0.85 -3.97 -18.27
C GLN A 47 -1.02 -5.39 -17.75
N SER A 48 -0.47 -6.39 -18.45
CA SER A 48 -0.53 -7.79 -18.03
C SER A 48 0.17 -7.99 -16.69
N GLN A 49 1.38 -7.44 -16.54
CA GLN A 49 2.16 -7.53 -15.29
C GLN A 49 1.46 -6.86 -14.11
N PHE A 50 0.82 -5.70 -14.33
CA PHE A 50 -0.01 -5.07 -13.30
C PHE A 50 -1.22 -5.93 -12.94
N SER A 51 -1.88 -6.53 -13.94
CA SER A 51 -3.07 -7.35 -13.69
C SER A 51 -2.72 -8.63 -12.93
N ASP A 52 -1.58 -9.24 -13.25
CA ASP A 52 -1.07 -10.42 -12.54
C ASP A 52 -0.66 -10.07 -11.11
N ARG A 53 0.20 -9.06 -10.94
CA ARG A 53 0.72 -8.65 -9.63
C ARG A 53 -0.36 -8.12 -8.68
N PHE A 54 -1.36 -7.42 -9.20
CA PHE A 54 -2.41 -6.78 -8.39
C PHE A 54 -3.78 -7.45 -8.54
N GLY A 55 -3.86 -8.63 -9.17
CA GLY A 55 -5.13 -9.33 -9.38
C GLY A 55 -5.85 -9.67 -8.08
N ASP A 56 -5.11 -9.88 -6.99
CA ASP A 56 -5.68 -10.12 -5.68
C ASP A 56 -6.36 -8.87 -5.08
N PHE A 57 -5.92 -7.66 -5.43
CA PHE A 57 -6.60 -6.43 -4.99
C PHE A 57 -8.00 -6.32 -5.61
N GLU A 58 -8.20 -6.82 -6.83
CA GLU A 58 -9.53 -6.81 -7.46
C GLU A 58 -10.52 -7.67 -6.65
N LYS A 59 -10.06 -8.81 -6.14
CA LYS A 59 -10.87 -9.71 -5.27
C LYS A 59 -11.25 -9.06 -3.94
N VAL A 60 -10.47 -8.08 -3.49
CA VAL A 60 -10.64 -7.41 -2.20
C VAL A 60 -11.28 -6.03 -2.36
N SER A 61 -11.37 -5.51 -3.58
CA SER A 61 -11.84 -4.17 -3.93
C SER A 61 -13.22 -3.85 -3.36
N SER A 62 -14.19 -4.76 -3.46
CA SER A 62 -15.53 -4.58 -2.89
C SER A 62 -15.48 -4.44 -1.36
N LYS A 63 -14.77 -5.33 -0.68
CA LYS A 63 -14.57 -5.28 0.78
C LYS A 63 -13.85 -4.01 1.20
N LEU A 64 -12.89 -3.53 0.40
CA LEU A 64 -12.17 -2.29 0.69
C LEU A 64 -13.09 -1.06 0.60
N LYS A 65 -14.03 -1.04 -0.35
CA LYS A 65 -15.03 0.03 -0.44
C LYS A 65 -15.95 0.04 0.79
N VAL A 66 -16.38 -1.14 1.24
CA VAL A 66 -17.15 -1.29 2.48
C VAL A 66 -16.36 -0.78 3.68
N PHE A 67 -15.08 -1.17 3.80
CA PHE A 67 -14.21 -0.69 4.87
C PHE A 67 -14.00 0.84 4.82
N ALA A 68 -13.83 1.40 3.63
CA ALA A 68 -13.57 2.83 3.44
C ALA A 68 -14.81 3.70 3.68
N ASN A 69 -16.00 3.22 3.35
CA ASN A 69 -17.26 3.92 3.60
C ASN A 69 -18.43 2.95 3.82
N PRO A 70 -18.65 2.49 5.07
CA PRO A 70 -19.71 1.53 5.39
C PRO A 70 -21.11 2.14 5.34
N PHE A 71 -21.24 3.48 5.23
CA PHE A 71 -22.52 4.19 5.13
C PHE A 71 -23.03 4.35 3.69
N SER A 72 -22.21 3.99 2.71
CA SER A 72 -22.55 4.11 1.27
C SER A 72 -22.48 2.78 0.53
N CYS A 73 -22.28 1.67 1.24
CA CYS A 73 -22.22 0.36 0.63
C CYS A 73 -23.61 -0.23 0.41
N ASP A 74 -23.72 -1.02 -0.65
CA ASP A 74 -24.88 -1.87 -0.88
C ASP A 74 -24.82 -3.07 0.07
N ILE A 75 -25.85 -3.23 0.91
CA ILE A 75 -25.96 -4.31 1.91
C ILE A 75 -25.98 -5.69 1.22
N GLU A 76 -26.53 -5.79 0.02
CA GLU A 76 -26.61 -7.07 -0.72
C GLU A 76 -25.23 -7.55 -1.18
N GLU A 77 -24.28 -6.64 -1.40
CA GLU A 77 -22.91 -6.97 -1.82
C GLU A 77 -21.98 -7.32 -0.64
N VAL A 78 -22.43 -7.12 0.60
CA VAL A 78 -21.65 -7.40 1.81
C VAL A 78 -21.76 -8.89 2.21
N PRO A 79 -20.69 -9.53 2.74
CA PRO A 79 -20.77 -10.87 3.30
C PRO A 79 -21.95 -11.04 4.28
N SER A 80 -22.68 -12.15 4.19
CA SER A 80 -23.90 -12.41 4.96
C SER A 80 -23.72 -12.25 6.47
N ASN A 81 -22.55 -12.59 7.01
CA ASN A 81 -22.24 -12.46 8.42
C ASN A 81 -22.09 -10.99 8.91
N LEU A 82 -22.03 -10.03 8.00
CA LEU A 82 -21.92 -8.59 8.30
C LEU A 82 -23.20 -7.82 7.97
N GLN A 83 -24.14 -8.41 7.23
CA GLN A 83 -25.32 -7.69 6.74
C GLN A 83 -26.16 -7.07 7.86
N MET A 84 -26.41 -7.80 8.96
CA MET A 84 -27.18 -7.28 10.10
C MET A 84 -26.46 -6.11 10.79
N ASN A 85 -25.16 -6.27 11.08
CA ASN A 85 -24.34 -5.17 11.60
C ASN A 85 -24.33 -3.96 10.66
N MET A 86 -24.34 -4.15 9.33
CA MET A 86 -24.39 -3.03 8.38
C MET A 86 -25.74 -2.32 8.41
N ILE A 87 -26.86 -3.06 8.50
CA ILE A 87 -28.20 -2.48 8.63
C ILE A 87 -28.28 -1.60 9.88
N ASP A 88 -27.84 -2.14 11.02
CA ASP A 88 -27.85 -1.42 12.30
C ASP A 88 -26.93 -0.19 12.26
N LEU A 89 -25.77 -0.32 11.63
CA LEU A 89 -24.81 0.77 11.49
C LEU A 89 -25.37 1.89 10.60
N GLN A 90 -25.87 1.54 9.41
CA GLN A 90 -26.40 2.51 8.45
C GLN A 90 -27.64 3.24 8.94
N SER A 91 -28.41 2.60 9.83
CA SER A 91 -29.60 3.17 10.48
C SER A 91 -29.26 4.08 11.67
N ASN A 92 -27.99 4.16 12.09
CA ASN A 92 -27.56 4.93 13.25
C ASN A 92 -26.93 6.28 12.86
N ASP A 93 -27.72 7.35 12.95
CA ASP A 93 -27.28 8.71 12.61
C ASP A 93 -26.16 9.26 13.52
N VAL A 94 -26.08 8.79 14.78
CA VAL A 94 -25.01 9.19 15.71
C VAL A 94 -23.68 8.61 15.27
N LEU A 95 -23.65 7.32 14.93
CA LEU A 95 -22.44 6.67 14.41
C LEU A 95 -22.05 7.25 13.04
N LYS A 96 -23.03 7.56 12.20
CA LYS A 96 -22.81 8.24 10.91
C LYS A 96 -22.15 9.61 11.08
N SER A 97 -22.66 10.44 11.99
CA SER A 97 -22.08 11.75 12.29
C SER A 97 -20.65 11.60 12.83
N THR A 98 -20.47 10.68 13.78
CA THR A 98 -19.16 10.35 14.39
C THR A 98 -18.13 9.93 13.34
N PHE A 99 -18.53 9.14 12.34
CA PHE A 99 -17.67 8.73 11.22
C PHE A 99 -17.13 9.92 10.42
N TYR A 100 -18.01 10.84 10.02
CA TYR A 100 -17.63 12.00 9.21
C TYR A 100 -16.87 13.07 10.01
N GLU A 101 -17.09 13.14 11.33
CA GLU A 101 -16.36 14.04 12.23
C GLU A 101 -14.95 13.53 12.55
N LEU A 102 -14.78 12.25 12.89
CA LEU A 102 -13.49 11.67 13.29
C LEU A 102 -12.47 11.67 12.14
N LYS A 103 -12.92 11.40 10.91
CA LYS A 103 -12.07 11.23 9.71
C LYS A 103 -10.88 10.27 9.91
N ASP A 104 -11.01 9.34 10.85
CA ASP A 104 -10.01 8.36 11.23
C ASP A 104 -10.71 7.00 11.37
N LEU A 105 -10.48 6.13 10.37
CA LEU A 105 -11.11 4.82 10.32
C LEU A 105 -10.71 3.94 11.51
N VAL A 106 -9.45 4.02 11.95
CA VAL A 106 -8.95 3.19 13.07
C VAL A 106 -9.69 3.56 14.36
N LYS A 107 -9.82 4.87 14.63
CA LYS A 107 -10.57 5.36 15.80
C LYS A 107 -12.06 5.06 15.68
N PHE A 108 -12.64 5.27 14.51
CA PHE A 108 -14.06 5.02 14.28
C PHE A 108 -14.42 3.55 14.56
N TYR A 109 -13.76 2.61 13.89
CA TYR A 109 -14.01 1.17 14.11
C TYR A 109 -13.69 0.75 15.55
N GLY A 110 -12.70 1.38 16.19
CA GLY A 110 -12.40 1.18 17.61
C GLY A 110 -13.48 1.68 18.57
N SER A 111 -14.22 2.73 18.20
CA SER A 111 -15.29 3.33 19.02
C SER A 111 -16.64 2.64 18.91
N LEU A 112 -16.79 1.69 17.98
CA LEU A 112 -18.06 0.98 17.80
C LEU A 112 -18.46 0.22 19.08
N PRO A 113 -19.77 0.08 19.38
CA PRO A 113 -20.25 -0.78 20.47
C PRO A 113 -19.85 -2.25 20.33
N SER A 114 -20.04 -3.05 21.40
CA SER A 114 -19.80 -4.51 21.39
C SER A 114 -20.67 -5.25 20.38
N ASP A 115 -21.82 -4.70 20.04
CA ASP A 115 -22.80 -5.34 19.15
C ASP A 115 -22.33 -5.39 17.67
N PHE A 116 -21.23 -4.69 17.35
CA PHE A 116 -20.61 -4.63 16.03
C PHE A 116 -19.30 -5.43 15.98
N ASP A 117 -19.21 -6.53 16.73
CA ASP A 117 -17.96 -7.29 16.90
C ASP A 117 -17.46 -7.92 15.59
N GLU A 118 -18.37 -8.40 14.74
CA GLU A 118 -18.04 -8.89 13.40
C GLU A 118 -17.48 -7.78 12.50
N LEU A 119 -18.09 -6.58 12.55
CA LEU A 119 -17.63 -5.43 11.80
C LEU A 119 -16.25 -4.94 12.29
N LYS A 120 -16.00 -4.96 13.61
CA LYS A 120 -14.68 -4.67 14.17
C LYS A 120 -13.62 -5.65 13.67
N LYS A 121 -13.90 -6.95 13.70
CA LYS A 121 -12.99 -8.00 13.20
C LYS A 121 -12.72 -7.82 11.71
N PHE A 122 -13.75 -7.51 10.93
CA PHE A 122 -13.61 -7.19 9.50
C PHE A 122 -12.67 -5.98 9.29
N ALA A 123 -12.90 -4.88 10.01
CA ALA A 123 -12.07 -3.68 9.91
C ALA A 123 -10.61 -3.91 10.32
N GLN A 124 -10.38 -4.70 11.38
CA GLN A 124 -9.05 -5.05 11.85
C GLN A 124 -8.21 -5.73 10.77
N GLN A 125 -8.81 -6.63 9.97
CA GLN A 125 -8.09 -7.29 8.86
C GLN A 125 -7.48 -6.28 7.89
N PHE A 126 -8.22 -5.22 7.55
CA PHE A 126 -7.73 -4.16 6.67
C PHE A 126 -6.71 -3.24 7.35
N ILE A 127 -6.97 -2.82 8.58
CA ILE A 127 -6.06 -1.97 9.36
C ILE A 127 -4.68 -2.65 9.49
N THR A 128 -4.65 -3.95 9.76
CA THR A 128 -3.39 -4.72 9.87
C THR A 128 -2.64 -4.81 8.54
N ILE A 129 -3.32 -4.94 7.39
CA ILE A 129 -2.67 -4.94 6.06
C ILE A 129 -1.92 -3.62 5.85
N PHE A 130 -2.57 -2.48 6.10
CA PHE A 130 -1.93 -1.18 5.95
C PHE A 130 -0.80 -0.95 6.95
N GLY A 131 -0.99 -1.36 8.21
CA GLY A 131 0.06 -1.30 9.23
C GLY A 131 1.29 -2.14 8.87
N SER A 132 1.09 -3.35 8.34
CA SER A 132 2.19 -4.22 7.92
C SER A 132 2.95 -3.65 6.72
N THR A 133 2.26 -3.02 5.77
CA THR A 133 2.87 -2.38 4.60
C THR A 133 3.73 -1.18 5.03
N TYR A 134 3.21 -0.32 5.92
CA TYR A 134 3.97 0.78 6.49
C TYR A 134 5.25 0.30 7.20
N LEU A 135 5.14 -0.76 8.02
CA LEU A 135 6.31 -1.36 8.69
C LEU A 135 7.31 -1.92 7.67
N CYS A 136 6.84 -2.58 6.60
CA CYS A 136 7.70 -3.07 5.53
C CYS A 136 8.42 -1.93 4.79
N GLU A 137 7.71 -0.83 4.47
CA GLU A 137 8.29 0.35 3.81
C GLU A 137 9.30 1.06 4.70
N GLN A 138 8.99 1.21 6.00
CA GLN A 138 9.90 1.77 6.99
C GLN A 138 11.16 0.90 7.12
N THR A 139 10.98 -0.42 7.25
CA THR A 139 12.06 -1.41 7.30
C THR A 139 12.95 -1.31 6.05
N PHE A 140 12.35 -1.32 4.85
CA PHE A 140 13.08 -1.24 3.59
C PHE A 140 13.85 0.09 3.46
N SER A 141 13.25 1.20 3.90
CA SER A 141 13.89 2.52 3.93
C SER A 141 15.12 2.52 4.84
N ILE A 142 15.03 1.91 6.03
CA ILE A 142 16.16 1.74 6.96
C ILE A 142 17.27 0.91 6.32
N VAL A 143 16.94 -0.24 5.70
CA VAL A 143 17.93 -1.09 5.02
C VAL A 143 18.61 -0.32 3.88
N ASN A 144 17.83 0.39 3.06
CA ASN A 144 18.33 1.09 1.89
C ASN A 144 19.25 2.27 2.29
N TYR A 145 18.86 3.07 3.29
CA TYR A 145 19.71 4.13 3.84
C TYR A 145 21.02 3.58 4.43
N ARG A 146 20.97 2.45 5.14
CA ARG A 146 22.15 1.85 5.77
C ARG A 146 23.08 1.16 4.78
N LYS A 147 22.57 0.45 3.76
CA LYS A 147 23.39 -0.11 2.67
C LYS A 147 24.15 0.97 1.90
N ASN A 148 23.51 2.12 1.65
CA ASN A 148 24.14 3.25 0.96
C ASN A 148 25.18 3.98 1.81
N LYS A 149 25.01 4.01 3.14
CA LYS A 149 25.93 4.71 4.06
C LYS A 149 27.08 3.83 4.57
N CYS A 150 26.85 2.54 4.74
CA CYS A 150 27.82 1.55 5.22
C CYS A 150 27.94 0.43 4.19
N SER A 151 28.59 0.70 3.06
CA SER A 151 28.81 -0.29 1.98
C SER A 151 29.80 -1.41 2.35
N SER A 152 30.27 -1.47 3.60
CA SER A 152 31.21 -2.47 4.09
C SER A 152 30.52 -3.51 5.00
N ARG A 153 30.32 -4.71 4.45
CA ARG A 153 30.25 -6.00 5.19
C ARG A 153 29.19 -6.13 6.30
N LEU A 154 27.98 -5.63 6.12
CA LEU A 154 26.86 -6.03 6.98
C LEU A 154 26.52 -7.51 6.74
N THR A 155 26.73 -8.36 7.75
CA THR A 155 26.21 -9.72 7.78
C THR A 155 24.70 -9.68 8.04
N ASP A 156 24.02 -10.76 7.67
CA ASP A 156 22.57 -10.93 7.86
C ASP A 156 22.14 -10.75 9.33
N GLU A 157 23.01 -11.15 10.26
CA GLU A 157 22.79 -11.00 11.70
C GLU A 157 22.82 -9.53 12.16
N HIS A 158 23.79 -8.74 11.67
CA HIS A 158 23.82 -7.29 11.91
C HIS A 158 22.58 -6.61 11.36
N LEU A 159 22.10 -7.03 10.18
CA LEU A 159 20.90 -6.48 9.58
C LEU A 159 19.66 -6.77 10.43
N ARG A 160 19.48 -8.02 10.89
CA ARG A 160 18.37 -8.37 11.80
C ARG A 160 18.40 -7.57 13.09
N ALA A 161 19.57 -7.41 13.72
CA ALA A 161 19.70 -6.65 14.96
C ALA A 161 19.33 -5.17 14.77
N ILE A 162 19.82 -4.55 13.70
CA ILE A 162 19.50 -3.15 13.36
C ILE A 162 18.01 -2.98 13.08
N LEU A 163 17.42 -3.88 12.29
CA LEU A 163 15.99 -3.84 12.00
C LEU A 163 15.16 -3.97 13.27
N ARG A 164 15.53 -4.89 14.16
CA ARG A 164 14.85 -5.07 15.45
C ARG A 164 14.90 -3.80 16.31
N ILE A 165 16.06 -3.13 16.39
CA ILE A 165 16.19 -1.87 17.14
C ILE A 165 15.36 -0.75 16.48
N ALA A 166 15.38 -0.65 15.16
CA ALA A 166 14.77 0.47 14.45
C ALA A 166 13.24 0.35 14.25
N THR A 167 12.68 -0.85 14.35
CA THR A 167 11.24 -1.13 14.15
C THR A 167 10.50 -1.43 15.45
N THR A 168 11.19 -1.47 16.59
CA THR A 168 10.58 -1.72 17.90
C THR A 168 10.92 -0.60 18.88
N ASN A 169 10.09 -0.42 19.90
CA ASN A 169 10.37 0.51 21.00
C ASN A 169 11.32 -0.09 22.05
N MET A 170 12.19 -1.03 21.66
CA MET A 170 13.15 -1.65 22.59
C MET A 170 14.22 -0.64 23.00
N THR A 171 14.26 -0.30 24.29
CA THR A 171 15.35 0.49 24.87
C THR A 171 16.51 -0.43 25.24
N ALA A 172 17.71 -0.16 24.74
CA ALA A 172 18.90 -0.92 25.12
C ALA A 172 19.16 -0.73 26.62
N ASN A 173 19.39 -1.83 27.36
CA ASN A 173 19.81 -1.75 28.75
C ASN A 173 21.31 -1.41 28.81
N ILE A 174 21.62 -0.12 28.65
CA ILE A 174 23.00 0.39 28.55
C ILE A 174 23.81 0.05 29.81
N GLN A 175 23.18 -0.01 30.99
CA GLN A 175 23.88 -0.29 32.24
C GLN A 175 24.38 -1.74 32.32
N GLU A 176 23.58 -2.69 31.84
CA GLU A 176 23.97 -4.10 31.78
C GLU A 176 25.03 -4.35 30.70
N ILE A 177 24.96 -3.64 29.57
CA ILE A 177 25.99 -3.72 28.53
C ILE A 177 27.31 -3.13 29.05
N ALA A 178 27.24 -1.98 29.74
CA ALA A 178 28.43 -1.31 30.29
C ALA A 178 29.10 -2.14 31.39
N SER A 179 28.35 -2.91 32.17
CA SER A 179 28.94 -3.79 33.20
C SER A 179 29.63 -5.03 32.63
N GLN A 180 29.30 -5.45 31.40
CA GLN A 180 29.90 -6.58 30.71
C GLN A 180 31.12 -6.21 29.84
N ILE A 181 31.35 -4.92 29.57
CA ILE A 181 32.53 -4.46 28.81
C ILE A 181 33.74 -4.37 29.74
N GLN A 182 34.74 -5.23 29.52
CA GLN A 182 36.03 -5.09 30.20
C GLN A 182 36.75 -3.82 29.72
N PRO A 183 37.20 -2.93 30.61
CA PRO A 183 37.99 -1.78 30.21
C PRO A 183 39.32 -2.25 29.64
N GLN A 184 39.58 -1.92 28.36
CA GLN A 184 40.89 -2.08 27.75
C GLN A 184 41.80 -1.01 28.35
N THR A 185 42.70 -1.41 29.25
CA THR A 185 43.79 -0.55 29.69
C THR A 185 44.76 -0.39 28.53
N SER A 186 44.89 0.83 27.99
CA SER A 186 45.96 1.16 27.06
C SER A 186 47.30 0.96 27.77
N HIS A 187 48.24 0.28 27.11
CA HIS A 187 49.66 0.32 27.46
C HIS A 187 50.26 1.69 27.15
#